data_AF-A0A6L8LQM5-F1
#
_entry.id   AF-A0A6L8LQM5-F1
#
_cell.length_a   1.000
_cell.length_b   1.000
_cell.length_c   1.000
_cell.angle_alpha   90.00
_cell.angle_beta   90.00
_cell.angle_gamma   90.00
#
_symmetry.space_group_name_H-M   'P 1'
#
loop_
_entity.id
_entity.type
_entity.pdbx_description
1 polymer ?
#
loop_
_entity_poly.entity_id
_entity_poly.type
_entity_poly.pdbx_seq_one_letter_code
_entity_poly.pdbx_strand_id
1 'polypeptide(L)'
;MNNRIVFTGGPGAGKTSVLEHLSDMGYPSAPESGRKVIQDQIRTGGTGLPWANKTAFRDLMIIQEVRNHKTYTDPYVMFYDRSIIDCYGYSQLEQIFLSTELINRCNELMYNSKVFIFPPWEEIYKNDEERKQDFSQAVATYQQMVNAYERFGYQLVEVPKTSITERANFVINNLPSS
;
A
#
# COMPACT_ATOMS: atom_id res chain seq x y z
N MET A 1 -11.36 18.47 2.39
CA MET A 1 -10.18 17.67 2.03
C MET A 1 -10.46 16.20 2.32
N ASN A 2 -9.75 15.25 1.70
CA ASN A 2 -9.95 13.82 1.94
C ASN A 2 -9.02 13.35 3.05
N ASN A 3 -9.58 12.69 4.06
CA ASN A 3 -8.88 12.28 5.29
C ASN A 3 -8.25 10.89 5.20
N ARG A 4 -8.39 10.24 4.03
CA ARG A 4 -7.79 8.93 3.75
C ARG A 4 -6.35 9.13 3.28
N ILE A 5 -5.39 8.88 4.16
CA ILE A 5 -3.97 9.06 3.90
C ILE A 5 -3.36 7.71 3.51
N VAL A 6 -2.74 7.63 2.34
CA VAL A 6 -2.20 6.37 1.81
C VAL A 6 -0.71 6.28 2.05
N PHE A 7 -0.27 5.11 2.52
CA PHE A 7 1.12 4.68 2.53
C PHE A 7 1.32 3.66 1.40
N THR A 8 2.31 3.90 0.53
CA THR A 8 2.66 2.99 -0.56
C THR A 8 4.18 2.76 -0.64
N GLY A 9 4.60 1.84 -1.50
CA GLY A 9 5.99 1.46 -1.73
C GLY A 9 6.22 -0.06 -1.67
N GLY A 10 7.46 -0.47 -1.93
CA GLY A 10 7.87 -1.87 -1.97
C GLY A 10 7.77 -2.62 -0.63
N PRO A 11 7.82 -3.97 -0.65
CA PRO A 11 7.99 -4.76 0.58
C PRO A 11 9.28 -4.35 1.32
N GLY A 12 9.33 -4.56 2.63
CA GLY A 12 10.54 -4.30 3.44
C GLY A 12 10.87 -2.83 3.71
N ALA A 13 10.09 -1.86 3.20
CA ALA A 13 10.38 -0.43 3.39
C ALA A 13 10.00 0.13 4.80
N GLY A 14 9.52 -0.71 5.72
CA GLY A 14 9.16 -0.33 7.09
C GLY A 14 7.80 0.36 7.27
N LYS A 15 6.91 0.31 6.26
CA LYS A 15 5.55 0.88 6.32
C LYS A 15 4.76 0.43 7.54
N THR A 16 4.65 -0.89 7.73
CA THR A 16 3.85 -1.48 8.81
C THR A 16 4.35 -1.02 10.17
N SER A 17 5.66 -0.95 10.41
CA SER A 17 6.21 -0.46 11.67
C SER A 17 5.92 1.02 11.94
N VAL A 18 5.88 1.86 10.89
CA VAL A 18 5.46 3.26 11.04
C VAL A 18 3.96 3.36 11.32
N LEU A 19 3.13 2.54 10.67
CA LEU A 19 1.69 2.48 10.94
C LEU A 19 1.37 1.99 12.36
N GLU A 20 2.10 0.99 12.85
CA GLU A 20 1.99 0.51 14.23
C GLU A 20 2.33 1.64 15.22
N HIS A 21 3.43 2.35 14.98
CA HIS A 21 3.79 3.50 15.83
C HIS A 21 2.76 4.64 15.76
N LEU A 22 2.20 4.94 14.59
CA LEU A 22 1.11 5.91 14.45
C LEU A 22 -0.16 5.46 15.18
N SER A 23 -0.44 4.15 15.19
CA SER A 23 -1.55 3.59 15.97
C SER A 23 -1.34 3.77 17.47
N ASP A 24 -0.11 3.58 17.97
CA ASP A 24 0.23 3.85 19.38
C ASP A 24 0.06 5.33 19.74
N MET A 25 0.21 6.23 18.76
CA MET A 25 -0.03 7.67 18.88
C MET A 25 -1.52 8.06 18.73
N GLY A 26 -2.42 7.08 18.52
CA GLY A 26 -3.87 7.30 18.43
C GLY A 26 -4.40 7.52 17.01
N TYR A 27 -3.59 7.31 15.96
CA TYR A 27 -4.06 7.40 14.58
C TYR A 27 -4.56 6.05 14.05
N PRO A 28 -5.81 5.95 13.59
CA PRO A 28 -6.35 4.69 13.10
C PRO A 28 -5.78 4.32 11.72
N SER A 29 -5.75 3.02 11.42
CA SER A 29 -5.35 2.51 10.12
C SER A 29 -6.25 1.37 9.61
N ALA A 30 -6.40 1.28 8.29
CA ALA A 30 -7.04 0.18 7.60
C ALA A 30 -6.03 -0.99 7.42
N PRO A 31 -6.49 -2.26 7.52
CA PRO A 31 -5.62 -3.42 7.35
C PRO A 31 -5.18 -3.62 5.89
N GLU A 32 -3.95 -4.08 5.70
CA GLU A 32 -3.38 -4.40 4.38
C GLU A 32 -4.20 -5.48 3.64
N SER A 33 -4.73 -5.14 2.46
CA SER A 33 -5.57 -6.04 1.66
C SER A 33 -4.85 -7.33 1.25
N GLY A 34 -3.60 -7.25 0.80
CA GLY A 34 -2.83 -8.41 0.35
C GLY A 34 -2.64 -9.46 1.45
N ARG A 35 -2.34 -9.02 2.68
CA ARG A 35 -2.18 -9.91 3.84
C ARG A 35 -3.47 -10.62 4.19
N LYS A 36 -4.59 -9.88 4.21
CA LYS A 36 -5.90 -10.43 4.48
C LYS A 36 -6.32 -11.46 3.42
N VAL A 37 -6.10 -11.15 2.14
CA VAL A 37 -6.38 -12.09 1.04
C VAL A 37 -5.56 -13.38 1.18
N ILE A 38 -4.25 -13.28 1.47
CA ILE A 38 -3.40 -14.46 1.68
C ILE A 38 -3.95 -15.33 2.82
N GLN A 39 -4.26 -14.73 3.97
CA GLN A 39 -4.79 -15.44 5.14
C GLN A 39 -6.12 -16.14 4.83
N ASP A 40 -7.03 -15.44 4.15
CA ASP A 40 -8.33 -15.99 3.78
C ASP A 40 -8.17 -17.15 2.78
N GLN A 41 -7.33 -17.01 1.76
CA GLN A 41 -7.11 -18.05 0.75
C GLN A 41 -6.41 -19.29 1.31
N ILE A 42 -5.42 -19.13 2.20
CA ILE A 42 -4.82 -20.28 2.90
C ILE A 42 -5.87 -21.01 3.73
N ARG A 43 -6.69 -20.27 4.50
CA ARG A 43 -7.72 -20.86 5.37
C ARG A 43 -8.77 -21.64 4.58
N THR A 44 -9.13 -21.19 3.38
CA THR A 44 -10.16 -21.84 2.54
C THR A 44 -9.60 -22.80 1.49
N GLY A 45 -8.29 -23.01 1.44
CA GLY A 45 -7.65 -23.82 0.39
C GLY A 45 -7.78 -23.23 -1.02
N GLY A 46 -7.90 -21.91 -1.14
CA GLY A 46 -8.02 -21.20 -2.42
C GLY A 46 -6.68 -20.99 -3.12
N THR A 47 -6.73 -20.65 -4.41
CA THR A 47 -5.53 -20.47 -5.26
C THR A 47 -5.15 -19.01 -5.48
N GLY A 48 -5.93 -18.05 -4.98
CA GLY A 48 -5.69 -16.61 -5.12
C GLY A 48 -4.52 -16.10 -4.28
N LEU A 49 -3.33 -16.66 -4.50
CA LEU A 49 -2.10 -16.36 -3.77
C LEU A 49 -1.05 -15.83 -4.74
N PRO A 50 -0.13 -14.95 -4.29
CA PRO A 50 0.87 -14.33 -5.17
C PRO A 50 1.85 -15.35 -5.79
N TRP A 51 2.00 -16.53 -5.19
CA TRP A 51 2.82 -17.63 -5.72
C TRP A 51 2.04 -18.68 -6.52
N ALA A 52 0.70 -18.67 -6.48
CA ALA A 52 -0.13 -19.69 -7.14
C ALA A 52 -0.94 -19.13 -8.31
N ASN A 53 -1.63 -18.01 -8.12
CA ASN A 53 -2.39 -17.34 -9.17
C ASN A 53 -2.40 -15.83 -8.92
N LYS A 54 -1.47 -15.12 -9.57
CA LYS A 54 -1.26 -13.68 -9.39
C LYS A 54 -2.46 -12.86 -9.84
N THR A 55 -3.16 -13.26 -10.90
CA THR A 55 -4.36 -12.56 -11.39
C THR A 55 -5.50 -12.69 -10.38
N ALA A 56 -5.78 -13.91 -9.90
CA ALA A 56 -6.81 -14.13 -8.88
C ALA A 56 -6.47 -13.43 -7.57
N PHE A 57 -5.20 -13.43 -7.14
CA PHE A 57 -4.74 -12.67 -5.99
C PHE A 57 -5.02 -11.16 -6.16
N ARG A 58 -4.66 -10.59 -7.31
CA ARG A 58 -4.91 -9.18 -7.66
C ARG A 58 -6.40 -8.86 -7.63
N ASP A 59 -7.25 -9.69 -8.22
CA ASP A 59 -8.70 -9.47 -8.25
C ASP A 59 -9.32 -9.52 -6.85
N LEU A 60 -8.84 -10.42 -5.99
CA LEU A 60 -9.26 -10.48 -4.58
C LEU A 60 -8.78 -9.24 -3.80
N MET A 61 -7.59 -8.72 -4.08
CA MET A 61 -7.12 -7.47 -3.49
C MET A 61 -8.02 -6.29 -3.88
N ILE A 62 -8.46 -6.20 -5.15
CA ILE A 62 -9.42 -5.17 -5.59
C ILE A 62 -10.70 -5.22 -4.76
N ILE A 63 -11.27 -6.42 -4.59
CA ILE A 63 -12.49 -6.61 -3.79
C ILE A 63 -12.26 -6.17 -2.34
N GLN A 64 -11.10 -6.49 -1.78
CA GLN A 64 -10.76 -6.11 -0.41
C GLN A 64 -10.52 -4.61 -0.24
N GLU A 65 -9.87 -3.95 -1.20
CA GLU A 65 -9.67 -2.49 -1.22
C GLU A 65 -11.00 -1.74 -1.27
N VAL A 66 -11.94 -2.20 -2.11
CA VAL A 66 -13.30 -1.63 -2.16
C VAL A 66 -14.02 -1.77 -0.81
N ARG A 67 -13.84 -2.90 -0.12
CA ARG A 67 -14.41 -3.10 1.23
C ARG A 67 -13.73 -2.20 2.27
N ASN A 68 -12.40 -2.10 2.22
CA ASN A 68 -11.62 -1.27 3.13
C ASN A 68 -12.03 0.21 3.00
N HIS A 69 -12.12 0.73 1.78
CA HIS A 69 -12.51 2.12 1.51
C HIS A 69 -13.91 2.48 2.04
N LYS A 70 -14.84 1.51 2.01
CA LYS A 70 -16.20 1.65 2.58
C LYS A 70 -16.23 1.54 4.10
N THR A 71 -15.41 0.68 4.68
CA THR A 71 -15.47 0.32 6.10
C THR A 71 -14.66 1.28 6.97
N TYR A 72 -13.44 1.61 6.54
CA TYR A 72 -12.50 2.41 7.32
C TYR A 72 -12.58 3.87 6.91
N THR A 73 -13.52 4.58 7.51
CA THR A 73 -13.69 6.03 7.31
C THR A 73 -13.60 6.73 8.66
N ASP A 74 -12.94 7.90 8.68
CA ASP A 74 -12.77 8.70 9.89
C ASP A 74 -12.90 10.19 9.54
N PRO A 75 -13.61 11.00 10.38
CA PRO A 75 -13.76 12.43 10.15
C PRO A 75 -12.47 13.24 10.31
N TYR A 76 -11.38 12.64 10.82
CA TYR A 76 -10.08 13.27 11.00
C TYR A 76 -9.02 12.70 10.08
N VAL A 77 -8.42 11.55 10.44
CA VAL A 77 -7.35 10.91 9.65
C VAL A 77 -7.55 9.42 9.71
N MET A 78 -7.51 8.77 8.56
CA MET A 78 -7.47 7.32 8.43
C MET A 78 -6.31 6.93 7.54
N PHE A 79 -5.33 6.22 8.10
CA PHE A 79 -4.21 5.70 7.32
C PHE A 79 -4.59 4.42 6.58
N TYR A 80 -4.06 4.25 5.38
CA TYR A 80 -4.26 3.06 4.54
C TYR A 80 -2.90 2.44 4.22
N ASP A 81 -2.68 1.20 4.65
CA ASP A 81 -1.55 0.39 4.20
C ASP A 81 -1.87 -0.13 2.80
N ARG A 82 -1.45 0.65 1.78
CA ARG A 82 -1.80 0.52 0.36
C ARG A 82 -3.20 0.98 0.00
N SER A 83 -3.42 1.19 -1.29
CA SER A 83 -4.74 1.50 -1.85
C SER A 83 -5.05 0.70 -3.11
N ILE A 84 -6.22 0.93 -3.71
CA ILE A 84 -6.57 0.39 -5.04
C ILE A 84 -5.52 0.74 -6.12
N ILE A 85 -4.78 1.84 -5.95
CA ILE A 85 -3.72 2.24 -6.88
C ILE A 85 -2.53 1.28 -6.79
N ASP A 86 -2.22 0.71 -5.61
CA ASP A 86 -1.23 -0.37 -5.50
C ASP A 86 -1.66 -1.61 -6.29
N CYS A 87 -2.96 -1.91 -6.41
CA CYS A 87 -3.43 -3.02 -7.25
C CYS A 87 -3.15 -2.77 -8.74
N TYR A 88 -3.25 -1.52 -9.19
CA TYR A 88 -2.85 -1.10 -10.53
C TYR A 88 -1.34 -1.25 -10.72
N GLY A 89 -0.53 -0.71 -9.81
CA GLY A 89 0.93 -0.80 -9.88
C GLY A 89 1.43 -2.26 -9.81
N TYR A 90 0.81 -3.10 -8.98
CA TYR A 90 1.07 -4.54 -8.93
C TYR A 90 0.74 -5.22 -10.26
N SER A 91 -0.38 -4.85 -10.90
CA SER A 91 -0.73 -5.39 -12.22
C SER A 91 0.32 -5.03 -13.28
N GLN A 92 0.88 -3.82 -13.23
CA GLN A 92 1.97 -3.42 -14.13
C GLN A 92 3.25 -4.21 -13.86
N LEU A 93 3.65 -4.32 -12.59
CA LEU A 93 4.84 -5.06 -12.15
C LEU A 93 4.80 -6.53 -12.61
N GLU A 94 3.65 -7.18 -12.43
CA GLU A 94 3.45 -8.60 -12.74
C GLU A 94 2.97 -8.85 -14.18
N GLN A 95 2.88 -7.80 -15.01
CA GLN A 95 2.40 -7.88 -16.40
C GLN A 95 1.00 -8.51 -16.53
N ILE A 96 0.13 -8.23 -15.55
CA ILE A 96 -1.26 -8.70 -15.52
C ILE A 96 -2.14 -7.71 -16.29
N PHE A 97 -3.09 -8.25 -17.06
CA PHE A 97 -4.06 -7.45 -17.78
C PHE A 97 -4.83 -6.47 -16.87
N LEU A 98 -4.87 -5.21 -17.28
CA LEU A 98 -5.61 -4.15 -16.61
C LEU A 98 -7.08 -4.18 -17.07
N SER A 99 -7.95 -4.75 -16.24
CA SER A 99 -9.39 -4.71 -16.49
C SER A 99 -9.93 -3.29 -16.46
N THR A 100 -10.94 -3.00 -17.26
CA THR A 100 -11.70 -1.73 -17.17
C THR A 100 -12.24 -1.49 -15.76
N GLU A 101 -12.68 -2.54 -15.06
CA GLU A 101 -13.15 -2.45 -13.68
C GLU A 101 -12.08 -1.86 -12.75
N LEU A 102 -10.86 -2.40 -12.76
CA LEU A 102 -9.75 -1.85 -11.97
C LEU A 102 -9.50 -0.37 -12.27
N ILE A 103 -9.46 0.01 -13.55
CA ILE A 103 -9.22 1.41 -13.95
C ILE A 103 -10.35 2.30 -13.43
N ASN A 104 -11.60 1.87 -13.56
CA ASN A 104 -12.75 2.61 -13.03
C ASN A 104 -12.65 2.78 -11.51
N ARG A 105 -12.32 1.70 -10.77
CA ARG A 105 -12.14 1.78 -9.31
C ARG A 105 -11.02 2.72 -8.89
N CYS A 106 -9.92 2.78 -9.64
CA CYS A 106 -8.86 3.75 -9.39
C CYS A 106 -9.33 5.21 -9.53
N ASN A 107 -10.29 5.47 -10.44
CA ASN A 107 -10.86 6.82 -10.63
C ASN A 107 -12.01 7.14 -9.66
N GLU A 108 -12.71 6.12 -9.15
CA GLU A 108 -13.85 6.30 -8.23
C GLU A 108 -13.44 6.38 -6.75
N LEU A 109 -12.47 5.56 -6.33
CA LEU A 109 -12.04 5.48 -4.94
C LEU A 109 -11.00 6.56 -4.65
N MET A 110 -11.49 7.69 -4.15
CA MET A 110 -10.65 8.85 -3.86
C MET A 110 -9.92 8.73 -2.52
N TYR A 111 -8.66 9.15 -2.51
CA TYR A 111 -7.81 9.33 -1.32
C TYR A 111 -7.37 10.80 -1.20
N ASN A 112 -6.57 11.13 -0.19
CA ASN A 112 -5.89 12.43 -0.16
C ASN A 112 -4.96 12.56 -1.37
N SER A 113 -4.82 13.78 -1.90
CA SER A 113 -3.94 14.06 -3.03
C SER A 113 -2.47 13.81 -2.70
N LYS A 114 -2.07 13.97 -1.44
CA LYS A 114 -0.75 13.59 -0.95
C LYS A 114 -0.75 12.11 -0.51
N VAL A 115 0.20 11.36 -1.05
CA VAL A 115 0.44 9.94 -0.74
C VAL A 115 1.87 9.79 -0.26
N PHE A 116 2.06 9.10 0.86
CA PHE A 116 3.40 8.86 1.41
C PHE A 116 4.00 7.61 0.78
N ILE A 117 5.11 7.77 0.07
CA ILE A 117 5.82 6.65 -0.55
C ILE A 117 7.08 6.33 0.23
N PHE A 118 7.26 5.04 0.53
CA PHE A 118 8.40 4.55 1.29
C PHE A 118 9.45 4.01 0.32
N PRO A 119 10.64 4.65 0.23
CA PRO A 119 11.69 4.22 -0.68
C PRO A 119 12.29 2.88 -0.25
N PRO A 120 12.77 2.06 -1.20
CA PRO A 120 13.47 0.82 -0.88
C PRO A 120 14.71 1.15 -0.04
N TRP A 121 14.89 0.44 1.08
CA TRP A 121 15.92 0.74 2.06
C TRP A 121 16.66 -0.52 2.46
N GLU A 122 17.82 -0.73 1.84
CA GLU A 122 18.63 -1.94 1.95
C GLU A 122 19.07 -2.24 3.40
N GLU A 123 19.43 -1.21 4.18
CA GLU A 123 19.92 -1.36 5.56
C GLU A 123 18.89 -1.96 6.53
N ILE A 124 17.60 -1.73 6.28
CA ILE A 124 16.50 -2.32 7.07
C ILE A 124 15.83 -3.49 6.35
N TYR A 125 16.24 -3.76 5.10
CA TYR A 125 15.76 -4.89 4.31
C TYR A 125 16.39 -6.16 4.88
N LYS A 126 15.78 -6.67 5.96
CA LYS A 126 16.19 -7.95 6.53
C LYS A 126 15.87 -9.04 5.52
N ASN A 127 16.92 -9.69 5.02
CA ASN A 127 16.82 -11.02 4.44
C ASN A 127 16.36 -11.95 5.56
N ASP A 128 15.05 -12.20 5.64
CA ASP A 128 14.52 -13.30 6.43
C ASP A 128 14.85 -14.60 5.66
N GLU A 129 15.36 -15.62 6.34
CA GLU A 129 15.82 -16.88 5.73
C GLU A 129 14.71 -17.58 4.93
N GLU A 130 13.44 -17.23 5.18
CA GLU A 130 12.26 -17.83 4.53
C GLU A 130 11.83 -17.18 3.21
N ARG A 131 12.32 -15.98 2.83
CA ARG A 131 11.88 -15.32 1.57
C ARG A 131 12.99 -14.54 0.87
N LYS A 132 13.66 -15.19 -0.09
CA LYS A 132 14.53 -14.55 -1.10
C LYS A 132 13.70 -13.72 -2.10
N GLN A 133 13.24 -12.54 -1.71
CA GLN A 133 12.86 -11.50 -2.67
C GLN A 133 14.05 -10.57 -2.83
N ASP A 134 14.65 -10.57 -4.03
CA ASP A 134 15.79 -9.73 -4.34
C ASP A 134 15.45 -8.24 -4.10
N PHE A 135 16.38 -7.48 -3.55
CA PHE A 135 16.22 -6.03 -3.35
C PHE A 135 15.84 -5.32 -4.66
N SER A 136 16.27 -5.87 -5.80
CA SER A 136 15.84 -5.44 -7.14
C SER A 136 14.31 -5.45 -7.31
N GLN A 137 13.60 -6.42 -6.72
CA GLN A 137 12.14 -6.48 -6.74
C GLN A 137 11.51 -5.35 -5.93
N ALA A 138 12.10 -4.96 -4.79
CA ALA A 138 11.63 -3.84 -3.98
C ALA A 138 11.80 -2.51 -4.75
N VAL A 139 12.92 -2.36 -5.47
CA VAL A 139 13.17 -1.21 -6.35
C VAL A 139 12.20 -1.18 -7.53
N ALA A 140 12.00 -2.30 -8.22
CA ALA A 140 11.03 -2.40 -9.32
C ALA A 140 9.60 -2.08 -8.84
N THR A 141 9.22 -2.59 -7.67
CA THR A 141 7.92 -2.29 -7.05
C THR A 141 7.80 -0.79 -6.78
N TYR A 142 8.82 -0.17 -6.19
CA TYR A 142 8.84 1.26 -5.92
C TYR A 142 8.58 2.08 -7.18
N GLN A 143 9.30 1.79 -8.28
CA GLN A 143 9.12 2.48 -9.56
C GLN A 143 7.71 2.29 -10.13
N GLN A 144 7.14 1.10 -10.03
CA GLN A 144 5.77 0.86 -10.48
C GLN A 144 4.73 1.60 -9.62
N MET A 145 4.97 1.75 -8.32
CA MET A 145 4.12 2.58 -7.46
C MET A 145 4.24 4.06 -7.86
N VAL A 146 5.45 4.57 -8.07
CA VAL A 146 5.65 5.96 -8.53
C VAL A 146 4.83 6.24 -9.78
N ASN A 147 5.02 5.42 -10.82
CA ASN A 147 4.32 5.56 -12.10
C ASN A 147 2.79 5.44 -11.95
N ALA A 148 2.31 4.53 -11.10
CA ALA A 148 0.88 4.34 -10.87
C ALA A 148 0.25 5.58 -10.23
N TYR A 149 0.82 6.09 -9.15
CA TYR A 149 0.26 7.25 -8.45
C TYR A 149 0.34 8.53 -9.27
N GLU A 150 1.44 8.76 -9.98
CA GLU A 150 1.58 9.90 -10.90
C GLU A 150 0.54 9.85 -12.02
N ARG A 151 0.30 8.66 -12.60
CA ARG A 151 -0.73 8.46 -13.64
C ARG A 151 -2.12 8.87 -13.17
N PHE A 152 -2.46 8.60 -11.91
CA PHE A 152 -3.76 8.96 -11.34
C PHE A 152 -3.76 10.35 -10.66
N GLY A 153 -2.71 11.15 -10.85
CA GLY A 153 -2.65 12.55 -10.43
C GLY A 153 -2.36 12.76 -8.94
N TYR A 154 -1.83 11.76 -8.25
CA TYR A 154 -1.42 11.88 -6.85
C TYR A 154 -0.03 12.51 -6.73
N GLN A 155 0.17 13.28 -5.66
CA GLN A 155 1.45 13.85 -5.28
C GLN A 155 2.13 12.91 -4.28
N LEU A 156 3.31 12.43 -4.65
CA LEU A 156 4.10 11.55 -3.79
C LEU A 156 4.97 12.37 -2.83
N VAL A 157 4.89 12.03 -1.56
CA VAL A 157 5.77 12.55 -0.50
C VAL A 157 6.67 11.40 -0.07
N GLU A 158 7.94 11.44 -0.49
CA GLU A 158 8.90 10.40 -0.12
C GLU A 158 9.22 10.50 1.38
N VAL A 159 9.04 9.39 2.11
CA VAL A 159 9.31 9.30 3.54
C VAL A 159 10.81 9.10 3.76
N PRO A 160 11.47 9.90 4.61
CA PRO A 160 12.92 9.83 4.79
C PRO A 160 13.35 8.51 5.45
N LYS A 161 14.55 8.04 5.11
CA LYS A 161 15.15 6.81 5.65
C LYS A 161 15.76 7.06 7.03
N THR A 162 14.91 7.27 8.03
CA THR A 162 15.30 7.58 9.41
C THR A 162 14.59 6.66 10.41
N SER A 163 14.70 6.93 11.71
CA SER A 163 14.05 6.11 12.74
C SER A 163 12.53 6.06 12.55
N ILE A 164 11.88 5.04 13.13
CA ILE A 164 10.41 4.89 13.06
C ILE A 164 9.70 6.14 13.60
N THR A 165 10.17 6.67 14.74
CA THR A 165 9.62 7.87 15.38
C THR A 165 9.78 9.11 14.51
N GLU A 166 10.94 9.32 13.90
CA GLU A 166 11.16 10.46 12.99
C GLU A 166 10.29 10.36 11.73
N ARG A 167 10.12 9.15 11.18
CA ARG A 167 9.23 8.92 10.03
C ARG A 167 7.76 9.19 10.36
N ALA A 168 7.28 8.74 11.52
CA ALA A 168 5.92 9.03 11.97
C ALA A 168 5.70 10.54 12.17
N ASN A 169 6.63 11.23 12.83
CA ASN A 169 6.58 12.67 13.00
C ASN A 169 6.63 13.40 11.65
N PHE A 170 7.46 12.94 10.71
CA PHE A 170 7.51 13.48 9.36
C PHE A 170 6.15 13.37 8.65
N VAL A 171 5.47 12.21 8.76
CA VAL A 171 4.14 12.01 8.19
C VAL A 171 3.14 12.99 8.82
N ILE A 172 3.09 13.08 10.15
CA ILE A 172 2.17 13.96 10.88
C ILE A 172 2.36 15.42 10.48
N ASN A 173 3.61 15.88 10.42
CA ASN A 173 3.95 17.26 10.04
C ASN A 173 3.62 17.59 8.58
N ASN A 174 3.45 16.57 7.73
CA ASN A 174 3.10 16.73 6.31
C ASN A 174 1.66 16.35 5.99
N LEU A 175 0.84 16.08 7.01
CA LEU A 175 -0.60 15.88 6.82
C LEU A 175 -1.22 17.13 6.17
N PRO A 176 -2.27 16.96 5.36
CA PRO A 176 -3.01 18.08 4.80
C PRO A 176 -3.50 19.01 5.93
N SER A 177 -3.19 20.29 5.83
CA SER A 177 -3.76 21.31 6.72
C SER A 177 -5.25 21.43 6.47
N SER A 178 -6.07 21.39 7.54
CA SER A 178 -7.52 21.58 7.48
C SER A 178 -7.94 22.88 6.80
#